data_AF-A0A2G5QXV2-F1
#
_entry.id   AF-A0A2G5QXV2-F1
#
_cell.length_a   1.000
_cell.length_b   1.000
_cell.length_c   1.000
_cell.angle_alpha   90.00
_cell.angle_beta   90.00
_cell.angle_gamma   90.00
#
_symmetry.space_group_name_H-M   'P 1'
#
loop_
_entity.id
_entity.type
_entity.pdbx_description
1 polymer ?
#
loop_
_entity_poly.entity_id
_entity_poly.type
_entity_poly.pdbx_seq_one_letter_code
_entity_poly.pdbx_strand_id
1 'polypeptide(L)'
;MIAPVHDKSKEAVFSRAEQNYVEQLRRRPVDERIDLAEQKVRGLWDYIIDVCKTHENNRVISRSDRLAGQVPASHAAHALKNLQRGLLHYEIIRLAALWDGPRADRLSIPTIIAIVADRPVLKALYRRRFLSRRIEEAKLADDLEEGAARAFVVRAPREARHTTRTGFHRDMRDGLALGIRTMNAKDRLAVAGFRDRNIAHNLALDPVSLRLAQVDRLLRTTTVVGNGLYGMILRSGFAIEDSRRYARRCTESLWGNCTMGAIDY
;
A
#
# COMPACT_ATOMS: atom_id res chain seq x y z
N MET A 1 3.61 -36.99 -11.47
CA MET A 1 3.64 -36.90 -9.99
C MET A 1 4.87 -36.12 -9.60
N ILE A 2 4.73 -34.90 -9.10
CA ILE A 2 5.87 -34.07 -8.63
C ILE A 2 5.82 -34.09 -7.11
N ALA A 3 6.86 -34.66 -6.49
CA ALA A 3 7.00 -34.72 -5.04
C ALA A 3 7.20 -33.32 -4.45
N PRO A 4 6.67 -33.03 -3.24
CA PRO A 4 6.93 -31.76 -2.59
C PRO A 4 8.33 -31.78 -1.98
N VAL A 5 9.23 -30.97 -2.54
CA VAL A 5 10.51 -30.63 -1.90
C VAL A 5 10.20 -29.75 -0.68
N HIS A 6 10.15 -30.38 0.48
CA HIS A 6 10.17 -29.68 1.77
C HIS A 6 11.59 -29.17 2.05
N ASP A 7 11.91 -28.03 1.45
CA ASP A 7 13.10 -27.26 1.80
C ASP A 7 12.89 -26.59 3.17
N LYS A 8 13.53 -27.17 4.20
CA LYS A 8 13.47 -26.72 5.61
C LYS A 8 14.37 -25.52 5.92
N SER A 9 15.03 -24.92 4.92
CA SER A 9 15.96 -23.79 5.10
C SER A 9 15.36 -22.40 4.85
N LYS A 10 14.07 -22.30 4.51
CA LYS A 10 13.39 -21.00 4.45
C LYS A 10 13.15 -20.51 5.88
N GLU A 11 14.06 -19.67 6.37
CA GLU A 11 13.84 -18.81 7.53
C GLU A 11 12.39 -18.34 7.52
N ALA A 12 11.68 -18.59 8.62
CA ALA A 12 10.28 -18.26 8.67
C ALA A 12 10.13 -16.75 8.43
N VAL A 13 9.43 -16.40 7.35
CA VAL A 13 9.19 -15.01 6.89
C VAL A 13 8.56 -14.15 8.00
N PHE A 14 7.95 -14.80 9.00
CA PHE A 14 7.30 -14.17 10.13
C PHE A 14 7.85 -14.72 11.44
N SER A 15 7.94 -13.84 12.45
CA SER A 15 8.24 -14.20 13.84
C SER A 15 7.18 -15.15 14.42
N ARG A 16 7.51 -15.83 15.52
CA ARG A 16 6.57 -16.76 16.20
C ARG A 16 5.24 -16.09 16.57
N ALA A 17 5.28 -14.85 17.06
CA ALA A 17 4.07 -14.09 17.40
C ALA A 17 3.20 -13.82 16.17
N GLU A 18 3.82 -13.47 15.04
CA GLU A 18 3.12 -13.23 13.78
C GLU A 18 2.54 -14.53 13.21
N GLN A 19 3.25 -15.66 13.30
CA GLN A 19 2.73 -16.98 12.92
C GLN A 19 1.49 -17.36 13.75
N ASN A 20 1.55 -17.19 15.08
CA ASN A 20 0.41 -17.44 15.96
C ASN A 20 -0.81 -16.60 15.55
N TYR A 21 -0.60 -15.33 15.20
CA TYR A 21 -1.69 -14.48 14.72
C TYR A 21 -2.27 -14.96 13.38
N VAL A 22 -1.44 -15.39 12.43
CA VAL A 22 -1.93 -15.99 11.17
C VAL A 22 -2.76 -17.25 11.44
N GLU A 23 -2.34 -18.10 12.38
CA GLU A 23 -3.13 -19.29 12.77
C GLU A 23 -4.47 -18.91 13.41
N GLN A 24 -4.49 -17.89 14.27
CA GLN A 24 -5.74 -17.37 14.83
C GLN A 24 -6.69 -16.85 13.75
N LEU A 25 -6.17 -16.13 12.74
CA LEU A 25 -6.97 -15.68 11.59
C LEU A 25 -7.60 -16.84 10.83
N ARG A 26 -6.87 -17.95 10.64
CA ARG A 26 -7.37 -19.14 9.93
C ARG A 26 -8.53 -19.82 10.63
N ARG A 27 -8.63 -19.70 11.96
CA ARG A 27 -9.72 -20.26 12.77
C ARG A 27 -11.01 -19.44 12.68
N ARG A 28 -10.95 -18.20 12.20
CA ARG A 28 -12.13 -17.34 12.05
C ARG A 28 -13.00 -17.76 10.87
N PRO A 29 -14.32 -17.61 10.96
CA PRO A 29 -15.23 -17.73 9.82
C PRO A 29 -14.80 -16.86 8.63
N VAL A 30 -15.15 -17.30 7.42
CA VAL A 30 -14.76 -16.61 6.18
C VAL A 30 -15.34 -15.20 6.13
N ASP A 31 -16.60 -15.00 6.52
CA ASP A 31 -17.24 -13.69 6.47
C ASP A 31 -16.61 -12.71 7.45
N GLU A 32 -16.34 -13.12 8.69
CA GLU A 32 -15.62 -12.28 9.67
C GLU A 32 -14.23 -11.85 9.17
N ARG A 33 -13.53 -12.73 8.44
CA ARG A 33 -12.24 -12.38 7.83
C ARG A 33 -12.40 -11.37 6.71
N ILE A 34 -13.44 -11.48 5.90
CA ILE A 34 -13.70 -10.50 4.85
C ILE A 34 -14.01 -9.15 5.49
N ASP A 35 -14.89 -9.10 6.49
CA ASP A 35 -15.27 -7.84 7.14
C ASP A 35 -14.06 -7.18 7.81
N LEU A 36 -13.19 -7.98 8.46
CA LEU A 36 -11.91 -7.51 8.98
C LEU A 36 -10.97 -6.99 7.87
N ALA A 37 -10.91 -7.67 6.73
CA ALA A 37 -10.11 -7.23 5.59
C ALA A 37 -10.63 -5.91 5.01
N GLU A 38 -11.95 -5.74 4.90
CA GLU A 38 -12.60 -4.50 4.45
C GLU A 38 -12.26 -3.34 5.38
N GLN A 39 -12.36 -3.54 6.70
CA GLN A 39 -11.98 -2.51 7.68
C GLN A 39 -10.50 -2.15 7.56
N LYS A 40 -9.61 -3.15 7.53
CA LYS A 40 -8.17 -2.91 7.52
C LYS A 40 -7.68 -2.32 6.21
N VAL A 41 -8.26 -2.68 5.06
CA VAL A 41 -7.84 -2.15 3.77
C VAL A 41 -8.25 -0.69 3.59
N ARG A 42 -9.38 -0.27 4.15
CA ARG A 42 -9.77 1.15 4.21
C ARG A 42 -8.75 1.96 5.01
N GLY A 43 -8.45 1.52 6.24
CA GLY A 43 -7.46 2.19 7.07
C GLY A 43 -6.08 2.21 6.43
N LEU A 44 -5.60 1.08 5.89
CA LEU A 44 -4.31 0.99 5.18
C LEU A 44 -4.22 2.04 4.05
N TRP A 45 -5.32 2.24 3.33
CA TRP A 45 -5.36 3.17 2.21
C TRP A 45 -5.05 4.61 2.63
N ASP A 46 -5.65 5.07 3.74
CA ASP A 46 -5.39 6.40 4.28
C ASP A 46 -3.91 6.58 4.62
N TYR A 47 -3.28 5.56 5.21
CA TYR A 47 -1.84 5.57 5.48
C TYR A 47 -0.99 5.62 4.21
N ILE A 48 -1.36 4.91 3.15
CA ILE A 48 -0.64 4.96 1.86
C ILE A 48 -0.73 6.37 1.27
N ILE A 49 -1.92 6.99 1.26
CA ILE A 49 -2.11 8.36 0.80
C ILE A 49 -1.22 9.32 1.59
N ASP A 50 -1.19 9.18 2.91
CA ASP A 50 -0.38 10.06 3.76
C ASP A 50 1.11 9.91 3.49
N VAL A 51 1.61 8.68 3.30
CA VAL A 51 3.01 8.47 2.88
C VAL A 51 3.28 9.10 1.51
N CYS A 52 2.34 9.01 0.56
CA CYS A 52 2.47 9.70 -0.73
C CYS A 52 2.53 11.22 -0.58
N LYS A 53 1.73 11.83 0.31
CA LYS A 53 1.80 13.27 0.59
C LYS A 53 3.14 13.64 1.22
N THR A 54 3.61 12.89 2.22
CA THR A 54 4.93 13.09 2.84
C THR A 54 6.04 12.97 1.80
N HIS A 55 5.94 12.00 0.89
CA HIS A 55 6.91 11.80 -0.18
C HIS A 55 7.00 13.00 -1.13
N GLU A 56 5.87 13.55 -1.56
CA GLU A 56 5.89 14.75 -2.41
C GLU A 56 6.47 15.95 -1.66
N ASN A 57 6.19 16.12 -0.36
CA ASN A 57 6.84 17.14 0.47
C ASN A 57 8.36 16.96 0.53
N ASN A 58 8.84 15.74 0.82
CA ASN A 58 10.26 15.43 0.86
C ASN A 58 10.96 15.62 -0.49
N ARG A 59 10.24 15.46 -1.62
CA ARG A 59 10.77 15.76 -2.95
C ARG A 59 11.25 17.21 -3.05
N VAL A 60 10.54 18.15 -2.45
CA VAL A 60 10.93 19.57 -2.45
C VAL A 60 11.87 19.88 -1.30
N ILE A 61 11.54 19.48 -0.07
CA ILE A 61 12.28 19.90 1.13
C ILE A 61 13.67 19.27 1.20
N SER A 62 13.78 17.96 0.96
CA SER A 62 14.99 17.19 1.22
C SER A 62 15.73 16.76 -0.06
N ARG A 63 15.04 16.76 -1.21
CA ARG A 63 15.58 16.24 -2.49
C ARG A 63 15.70 17.30 -3.59
N SER A 64 15.48 18.57 -3.26
CA SER A 64 15.69 19.68 -4.16
C SER A 64 16.46 20.80 -3.46
N ASP A 65 17.14 21.64 -4.23
CA ASP A 65 17.87 22.78 -3.69
C ASP A 65 16.97 23.98 -3.39
N ARG A 66 15.63 23.84 -3.51
CA ARG A 66 14.67 24.95 -3.38
C ARG A 66 14.77 25.68 -2.06
N LEU A 67 14.86 24.96 -0.95
CA LEU A 67 14.99 25.55 0.39
C LEU A 67 16.45 25.72 0.78
N ALA A 68 17.30 24.74 0.45
CA ALA A 68 18.72 24.78 0.78
C ALA A 68 19.44 25.98 0.14
N GLY A 69 19.10 26.34 -1.11
CA GLY A 69 19.68 27.49 -1.80
C GLY A 69 19.26 28.85 -1.24
N GLN A 70 18.30 28.90 -0.31
CA GLN A 70 17.88 30.13 0.36
C GLN A 70 18.61 30.36 1.69
N VAL A 71 19.32 29.35 2.21
CA VAL A 71 19.95 29.40 3.53
C VAL A 71 21.46 29.53 3.37
N PRO A 72 22.07 30.65 3.80
CA PRO A 72 23.52 30.77 3.78
C PRO A 72 24.16 29.78 4.77
N ALA A 73 25.43 29.46 4.56
CA ALA A 73 26.21 28.62 5.48
C ALA A 73 26.23 29.25 6.89
N SER A 74 25.44 28.69 7.80
CA SER A 74 25.13 29.29 9.10
C SER A 74 24.50 28.26 10.04
N HIS A 75 24.20 28.66 11.28
CA HIS A 75 23.40 27.85 12.21
C HIS A 75 22.04 27.43 11.63
N ALA A 76 21.42 28.28 10.79
CA ALA A 76 20.18 27.96 10.11
C ALA A 76 20.35 26.79 9.13
N ALA A 77 21.50 26.67 8.46
CA ALA A 77 21.78 25.53 7.57
C ALA A 77 21.86 24.21 8.34
N HIS A 78 22.44 24.21 9.55
CA HIS A 78 22.44 23.03 10.42
C HIS A 78 21.03 22.64 10.88
N ALA A 79 20.21 23.62 11.27
CA ALA A 79 18.82 23.38 11.65
C ALA A 79 17.99 22.82 10.47
N LEU A 80 18.15 23.38 9.27
CA LEU A 80 17.48 22.87 8.06
C LEU A 80 17.90 21.44 7.74
N LYS A 81 19.20 21.12 7.82
CA LYS A 81 19.69 19.74 7.61
C LYS A 81 19.08 18.76 8.61
N ASN A 82 18.91 19.17 9.86
CA ASN A 82 18.25 18.33 10.87
C ASN A 82 16.77 18.12 10.54
N LEU A 83 16.05 19.18 10.14
CA LEU A 83 14.67 19.09 9.69
C LEU A 83 14.51 18.14 8.50
N GLN A 84 15.33 18.31 7.45
CA GLN A 84 15.33 17.46 6.26
C GLN A 84 15.54 15.98 6.61
N ARG A 85 16.48 15.70 7.52
CA ARG A 85 16.74 14.34 8.01
C ARG A 85 15.54 13.79 8.78
N GLY A 86 14.95 14.57 9.67
CA GLY A 86 13.76 14.18 10.43
C GLY A 86 12.58 13.82 9.53
N LEU A 87 12.29 14.65 8.52
CA LEU A 87 11.21 14.39 7.57
C LEU A 87 11.47 13.16 6.68
N LEU A 88 12.72 12.94 6.26
CA LEU A 88 13.09 11.73 5.51
C LEU A 88 12.95 10.48 6.38
N HIS A 89 13.40 10.54 7.64
CA HIS A 89 13.26 9.44 8.60
C HIS A 89 11.78 9.10 8.84
N TYR A 90 10.93 10.11 8.98
CA TYR A 90 9.49 9.93 9.13
C TYR A 90 8.89 9.19 7.92
N GLU A 91 9.22 9.59 6.69
CA GLU A 91 8.79 8.88 5.46
C GLU A 91 9.22 7.41 5.48
N ILE A 92 10.49 7.14 5.83
CA ILE A 92 11.05 5.78 5.89
C ILE A 92 10.34 4.93 6.94
N ILE A 93 10.12 5.46 8.15
CA ILE A 93 9.42 4.75 9.23
C ILE A 93 8.01 4.37 8.76
N ARG A 94 7.27 5.33 8.21
CA ARG A 94 5.88 5.12 7.80
C ARG A 94 5.78 4.14 6.64
N LEU A 95 6.67 4.26 5.65
CA LEU A 95 6.74 3.31 4.54
C LEU A 95 7.11 1.90 5.01
N ALA A 96 8.07 1.76 5.92
CA ALA A 96 8.44 0.47 6.51
C ALA A 96 7.28 -0.15 7.30
N ALA A 97 6.55 0.65 8.08
CA ALA A 97 5.43 0.20 8.89
C ALA A 97 4.29 -0.42 8.05
N LEU A 98 4.05 0.10 6.83
CA LEU A 98 3.10 -0.49 5.88
C LEU A 98 3.47 -1.93 5.49
N TRP A 99 4.73 -2.34 5.69
CA TRP A 99 5.26 -3.66 5.38
C TRP A 99 5.63 -4.48 6.62
N ASP A 100 5.29 -4.02 7.82
CA ASP A 100 5.51 -4.80 9.03
C ASP A 100 4.67 -6.08 9.02
N GLY A 101 5.21 -7.14 9.62
CA GLY A 101 4.58 -8.45 9.65
C GLY A 101 3.21 -8.45 10.34
N PRO A 102 2.42 -9.51 10.11
CA PRO A 102 1.00 -9.51 10.42
C PRO A 102 0.72 -9.49 11.93
N ARG A 103 -0.07 -8.52 12.40
CA ARG A 103 -0.59 -8.46 13.79
C ARG A 103 -2.00 -7.87 13.86
N ALA A 104 -2.69 -8.12 14.97
CA ALA A 104 -4.08 -7.69 15.18
C ALA A 104 -4.24 -6.16 15.15
N ASP A 105 -3.30 -5.43 15.73
CA ASP A 105 -3.25 -3.97 15.88
C ASP A 105 -2.66 -3.26 14.65
N ARG A 106 -2.11 -3.99 13.68
CA ARG A 106 -1.42 -3.41 12.52
C ARG A 106 -2.34 -3.21 11.32
N LEU A 107 -2.15 -2.08 10.67
CA LEU A 107 -2.70 -1.76 9.34
C LEU A 107 -1.55 -1.84 8.33
N SER A 108 -1.10 -3.07 8.07
CA SER A 108 0.00 -3.36 7.16
C SER A 108 -0.43 -4.29 6.03
N ILE A 109 0.27 -4.22 4.90
CA ILE A 109 0.06 -5.08 3.74
C ILE A 109 0.17 -6.57 4.11
N PRO A 110 1.19 -7.04 4.86
CA PRO A 110 1.26 -8.43 5.30
C PRO A 110 0.07 -8.86 6.16
N THR A 111 -0.47 -7.97 7.00
CA THR A 111 -1.67 -8.25 7.80
C THR A 111 -2.87 -8.55 6.90
N ILE A 112 -3.13 -7.70 5.90
CA ILE A 112 -4.25 -7.91 4.98
C ILE A 112 -4.05 -9.17 4.14
N ILE A 113 -2.83 -9.39 3.64
CA ILE A 113 -2.49 -10.60 2.89
C ILE A 113 -2.75 -11.85 3.74
N ALA A 114 -2.31 -11.87 5.00
CA ALA A 114 -2.57 -12.99 5.90
C ALA A 114 -4.08 -13.26 6.09
N ILE A 115 -4.90 -12.21 6.09
CA ILE A 115 -6.37 -12.33 6.20
C ILE A 115 -6.97 -12.93 4.93
N VAL A 116 -6.51 -12.55 3.73
CA VAL A 116 -7.19 -12.88 2.46
C VAL A 116 -6.55 -13.99 1.64
N ALA A 117 -5.30 -14.40 1.94
CA ALA A 117 -4.54 -15.35 1.12
C ALA A 117 -5.10 -16.79 1.11
N ASP A 118 -6.11 -17.09 1.91
CA ASP A 118 -6.70 -18.43 1.96
C ASP A 118 -7.75 -18.63 0.86
N ARG A 119 -7.71 -19.81 0.24
CA ARG A 119 -8.58 -20.16 -0.90
C ARG A 119 -10.09 -19.97 -0.63
N PRO A 120 -10.66 -20.32 0.55
CA PRO A 120 -12.06 -20.05 0.83
C PRO A 120 -12.40 -18.56 0.80
N VAL A 121 -11.53 -17.71 1.35
CA VAL A 121 -11.72 -16.25 1.37
C VAL A 121 -11.63 -15.68 -0.04
N LEU A 122 -10.63 -16.07 -0.83
CA LEU A 122 -10.51 -15.63 -2.23
C LEU A 122 -11.74 -16.03 -3.07
N LYS A 123 -12.26 -17.25 -2.88
CA LYS A 123 -13.49 -17.70 -3.55
C LYS A 123 -14.70 -16.85 -3.12
N ALA A 124 -14.81 -16.53 -1.84
CA ALA A 124 -15.90 -15.71 -1.31
C ALA A 124 -15.82 -14.27 -1.82
N LEU A 125 -14.65 -13.64 -1.83
CA LEU A 125 -14.43 -12.31 -2.41
C LEU A 125 -14.79 -12.26 -3.90
N TYR A 126 -14.35 -13.26 -4.68
CA TYR A 126 -14.72 -13.37 -6.09
C TYR A 126 -16.24 -13.51 -6.28
N ARG A 127 -16.90 -14.38 -5.49
CA ARG A 127 -18.36 -14.54 -5.53
C ARG A 127 -19.09 -13.24 -5.16
N ARG A 128 -18.67 -12.54 -4.10
CA ARG A 128 -19.23 -11.24 -3.69
C ARG A 128 -19.11 -10.22 -4.83
N ARG A 129 -17.95 -10.11 -5.49
CA ARG A 129 -17.76 -9.22 -6.66
C ARG A 129 -18.67 -9.58 -7.82
N PHE A 130 -18.75 -10.87 -8.14
CA PHE A 130 -19.60 -11.36 -9.22
C PHE A 130 -21.09 -11.07 -8.97
N LEU A 131 -21.57 -11.30 -7.76
CA LEU A 131 -22.96 -11.03 -7.39
C LEU A 131 -23.27 -9.53 -7.39
N SER A 132 -22.39 -8.69 -6.82
CA SER A 132 -22.58 -7.23 -6.86
C SER A 132 -22.71 -6.71 -8.29
N ARG A 133 -21.86 -7.19 -9.20
CA ARG A 133 -21.93 -6.79 -10.61
C ARG A 133 -23.24 -7.20 -11.27
N ARG A 134 -23.74 -8.40 -10.96
CA ARG A 134 -25.03 -8.88 -11.46
C ARG A 134 -26.21 -8.05 -10.94
N ILE A 135 -26.14 -7.58 -9.70
CA ILE A 135 -27.17 -6.69 -9.13
C ILE A 135 -27.14 -5.32 -9.83
N GLU A 136 -25.96 -4.74 -10.06
CA GLU A 136 -25.82 -3.48 -10.82
C GLU A 136 -26.41 -3.62 -12.23
N GLU A 137 -26.14 -4.73 -12.90
CA GLU A 137 -26.63 -5.00 -14.25
C GLU A 137 -28.14 -5.26 -14.28
N ALA A 138 -28.70 -5.93 -13.28
CA ALA A 138 -30.15 -6.09 -13.17
C ALA A 138 -30.86 -4.74 -13.02
N LYS A 139 -30.34 -3.86 -12.15
CA LYS A 139 -30.88 -2.50 -11.99
C LYS A 139 -30.86 -1.71 -13.30
N LEU A 140 -29.75 -1.78 -14.03
CA LEU A 140 -29.64 -1.14 -15.34
C LEU A 140 -30.63 -1.71 -16.36
N ALA A 141 -30.95 -3.00 -16.28
CA ALA A 141 -31.90 -3.63 -17.19
C ALA A 141 -33.35 -3.22 -16.90
N ASP A 142 -33.70 -3.02 -15.63
CA ASP A 142 -35.02 -2.55 -15.22
C ASP A 142 -35.32 -1.11 -15.73
N ASP A 143 -34.26 -0.31 -15.95
CA ASP A 143 -34.36 1.06 -16.48
C ASP A 143 -34.46 1.13 -18.02
N LEU A 144 -34.39 -0.01 -18.74
CA LEU A 144 -34.40 -0.06 -20.21
C LEU A 144 -35.78 -0.43 -20.79
N GLU A 145 -36.06 0.03 -22.01
CA GLU A 145 -37.20 -0.46 -22.79
C GLU A 145 -37.12 -1.98 -23.04
N GLU A 146 -38.27 -2.65 -23.14
CA GLU A 146 -38.38 -4.12 -23.14
C GLU A 146 -37.51 -4.83 -24.20
N GLY A 147 -37.38 -4.26 -25.39
CA GLY A 147 -36.52 -4.77 -26.46
C GLY A 147 -35.02 -4.66 -26.13
N ALA A 148 -34.61 -3.56 -25.49
CA ALA A 148 -33.23 -3.32 -25.05
C ALA A 148 -32.87 -4.17 -23.82
N ALA A 149 -33.81 -4.33 -22.88
CA ALA A 149 -33.66 -5.21 -21.72
C ALA A 149 -33.42 -6.67 -22.14
N ARG A 150 -34.20 -7.19 -23.11
CA ARG A 150 -34.01 -8.56 -23.64
C ARG A 150 -32.64 -8.75 -24.29
N ALA A 151 -32.17 -7.80 -25.10
CA ALA A 151 -30.84 -7.86 -25.71
C ALA A 151 -29.71 -7.79 -24.67
N PHE A 152 -29.89 -6.96 -23.64
CA PHE A 152 -28.95 -6.81 -22.52
C PHE A 152 -28.83 -8.11 -21.70
N VAL A 153 -29.95 -8.72 -21.32
CA VAL A 153 -29.98 -9.97 -20.53
C VAL A 153 -29.31 -11.13 -21.27
N VAL A 154 -29.35 -11.20 -22.60
CA VAL A 154 -28.75 -12.28 -23.39
C VAL A 154 -27.24 -12.10 -23.62
N ARG A 155 -26.76 -10.88 -23.91
CA ARG A 155 -25.33 -10.61 -24.22
C ARG A 155 -24.47 -10.26 -23.00
N ALA A 156 -25.01 -9.48 -22.06
CA ALA A 156 -24.27 -9.03 -20.88
C ALA A 156 -23.71 -10.15 -19.99
N PRO A 157 -24.32 -11.35 -19.82
CA PRO A 157 -23.82 -12.37 -18.89
C PRO A 157 -22.43 -12.92 -19.22
N ARG A 158 -22.07 -13.01 -20.50
CA ARG A 158 -20.76 -13.54 -20.90
C ARG A 158 -19.66 -12.50 -20.73
N GLU A 159 -19.90 -11.29 -21.20
CA GLU A 159 -18.95 -10.18 -21.10
C GLU A 159 -18.74 -9.76 -19.64
N ALA A 160 -19.80 -9.65 -18.84
CA ALA A 160 -19.73 -9.32 -17.41
C ALA A 160 -18.93 -10.35 -16.60
N ARG A 161 -19.10 -11.65 -16.90
CA ARG A 161 -18.29 -12.72 -16.30
C ARG A 161 -16.82 -12.54 -16.65
N HIS A 162 -16.53 -12.26 -17.92
CA HIS A 162 -15.16 -12.07 -18.38
C HIS A 162 -14.51 -10.86 -17.71
N THR A 163 -15.16 -9.70 -17.71
CA THR A 163 -14.63 -8.45 -17.14
C THR A 163 -14.46 -8.52 -15.63
N THR A 164 -15.42 -9.15 -14.93
CA THR A 164 -15.30 -9.39 -13.48
C THR A 164 -14.12 -10.30 -13.18
N ARG A 165 -13.96 -11.38 -13.94
CA ARG A 165 -12.87 -12.34 -13.78
C ARG A 165 -11.51 -11.70 -14.07
N THR A 166 -11.37 -10.97 -15.17
CA THR A 166 -10.10 -10.30 -15.51
C THR A 166 -9.76 -9.22 -14.50
N GLY A 167 -10.73 -8.41 -14.10
CA GLY A 167 -10.57 -7.39 -13.06
C GLY A 167 -10.09 -8.01 -11.75
N PHE A 168 -10.77 -9.06 -11.27
CA PHE A 168 -10.38 -9.75 -10.04
C PHE A 168 -8.98 -10.39 -10.14
N HIS A 169 -8.64 -11.04 -11.25
CA HIS A 169 -7.32 -11.63 -11.42
C HIS A 169 -6.21 -10.58 -11.49
N ARG A 170 -6.45 -9.43 -12.15
CA ARG A 170 -5.51 -8.32 -12.15
C ARG A 170 -5.30 -7.80 -10.73
N ASP A 171 -6.38 -7.55 -10.00
CA ASP A 171 -6.31 -7.01 -8.64
C ASP A 171 -5.64 -8.02 -7.67
N MET A 172 -5.89 -9.32 -7.84
CA MET A 172 -5.20 -10.39 -7.12
C MET A 172 -3.71 -10.47 -7.47
N ARG A 173 -3.34 -10.32 -8.73
CA ARG A 173 -1.94 -10.32 -9.18
C ARG A 173 -1.19 -9.13 -8.59
N ASP A 174 -1.79 -7.94 -8.67
CA ASP A 174 -1.16 -6.68 -8.30
C ASP A 174 -1.17 -6.47 -6.79
N GLY A 175 -2.21 -6.92 -6.09
CA GLY A 175 -2.30 -6.87 -4.63
C GLY A 175 -1.61 -8.05 -3.94
N LEU A 176 -2.16 -9.26 -4.14
CA LEU A 176 -1.72 -10.43 -3.39
C LEU A 176 -0.37 -10.98 -3.88
N ALA A 177 -0.24 -11.29 -5.17
CA ALA A 177 0.95 -11.97 -5.68
C ALA A 177 2.18 -11.04 -5.67
N LEU A 178 2.04 -9.79 -6.11
CA LEU A 178 3.10 -8.80 -5.99
C LEU A 178 3.42 -8.50 -4.51
N GLY A 179 2.41 -8.36 -3.65
CA GLY A 179 2.60 -8.16 -2.22
C GLY A 179 3.47 -9.26 -1.58
N ILE A 180 3.15 -10.53 -1.84
CA ILE A 180 3.93 -11.68 -1.35
C ILE A 180 5.39 -11.62 -1.84
N ARG A 181 5.62 -11.30 -3.11
CA ARG A 181 6.99 -11.17 -3.64
C ARG A 181 7.75 -10.01 -2.98
N THR A 182 7.08 -8.88 -2.78
CA THR A 182 7.71 -7.68 -2.20
C THR A 182 8.05 -7.84 -0.73
N MET A 183 7.31 -8.65 0.04
CA MET A 183 7.74 -8.96 1.42
C MET A 183 8.99 -9.81 1.49
N ASN A 184 9.72 -10.14 0.41
CA ASN A 184 11.11 -10.63 0.47
C ASN A 184 12.06 -9.86 -0.46
N ALA A 185 11.60 -8.75 -1.02
CA ALA A 185 12.40 -7.95 -1.94
C ALA A 185 13.52 -7.19 -1.20
N LYS A 186 14.67 -7.07 -1.85
CA LYS A 186 15.85 -6.36 -1.34
C LYS A 186 15.56 -4.93 -0.93
N ASP A 187 14.75 -4.20 -1.71
CA ASP A 187 14.39 -2.81 -1.41
C ASP A 187 13.57 -2.70 -0.12
N ARG A 188 12.60 -3.60 0.09
CA ARG A 188 11.80 -3.68 1.33
C ARG A 188 12.68 -3.96 2.54
N LEU A 189 13.58 -4.95 2.42
CA LEU A 189 14.52 -5.31 3.47
C LEU A 189 15.49 -4.16 3.81
N ALA A 190 15.97 -3.43 2.79
CA ALA A 190 16.86 -2.28 3.00
C ALA A 190 16.16 -1.15 3.77
N VAL A 191 14.91 -0.82 3.41
CA VAL A 191 14.13 0.22 4.10
C VAL A 191 13.84 -0.19 5.55
N ALA A 192 13.46 -1.45 5.80
CA ALA A 192 13.24 -1.97 7.15
C ALA A 192 14.53 -1.96 7.98
N GLY A 193 15.64 -2.45 7.42
CA GLY A 193 16.94 -2.46 8.09
C GLY A 193 17.44 -1.05 8.44
N PHE A 194 17.24 -0.07 7.56
CA PHE A 194 17.55 1.33 7.85
C PHE A 194 16.73 1.86 9.02
N ARG A 195 15.41 1.63 9.03
CA ARG A 195 14.56 2.02 10.16
C ARG A 195 15.07 1.41 11.45
N ASP A 196 15.30 0.10 11.47
CA ASP A 196 15.57 -0.66 12.68
C ASP A 196 16.94 -0.33 13.30
N ARG A 197 17.94 0.04 12.49
CA ARG A 197 19.31 0.35 12.95
C ARG A 197 19.60 1.83 13.13
N ASN A 198 19.02 2.70 12.30
CA ASN A 198 19.41 4.12 12.28
C ASN A 198 18.38 5.05 12.95
N ILE A 199 17.15 4.58 13.17
CA ILE A 199 16.07 5.43 13.68
C ILE A 199 15.43 4.83 14.94
N ALA A 200 15.23 3.51 14.97
CA ALA A 200 14.58 2.81 16.07
C ALA A 200 15.58 2.40 17.16
N HIS A 201 15.16 1.48 18.03
CA HIS A 201 15.80 1.12 19.31
C HIS A 201 17.26 0.63 19.25
N ASN A 202 17.87 0.47 18.07
CA ASN A 202 19.21 -0.11 17.91
C ASN A 202 20.26 0.90 17.44
N LEU A 203 20.25 2.13 18.00
CA LEU A 203 21.21 3.19 17.65
C LEU A 203 22.67 2.84 17.97
N ALA A 204 22.91 1.78 18.75
CA ALA A 204 24.24 1.25 19.05
C ALA A 204 24.81 0.34 17.94
N LEU A 205 24.00 -0.05 16.95
CA LEU A 205 24.46 -0.85 15.82
C LEU A 205 25.04 0.02 14.72
N ASP A 206 25.90 -0.58 13.89
CA ASP A 206 26.48 0.12 12.75
C ASP A 206 25.39 0.66 11.81
N PRO A 207 25.41 1.98 11.51
CA PRO A 207 24.40 2.58 10.69
C PRO A 207 24.48 2.02 9.26
N VAL A 208 23.33 1.69 8.70
CA VAL A 208 23.24 1.25 7.31
C VAL A 208 22.88 2.41 6.39
N SER A 209 23.39 2.40 5.16
CA SER A 209 23.00 3.41 4.17
C SER A 209 21.77 2.95 3.39
N LEU A 210 20.88 3.91 3.09
CA LEU A 210 19.70 3.68 2.26
C LEU A 210 19.76 4.57 1.03
N ARG A 211 19.64 3.98 -0.16
CA ARG A 211 19.58 4.76 -1.40
C ARG A 211 18.16 5.27 -1.58
N LEU A 212 18.01 6.56 -1.92
CA LEU A 212 16.70 7.20 -2.14
C LEU A 212 15.86 6.45 -3.18
N ALA A 213 16.48 5.94 -4.25
CA ALA A 213 15.79 5.15 -5.26
C ALA A 213 15.11 3.88 -4.71
N GLN A 214 15.58 3.33 -3.58
CA GLN A 214 14.95 2.18 -2.92
C GLN A 214 13.65 2.57 -2.23
N VAL A 215 13.60 3.74 -1.58
CA VAL A 215 12.39 4.32 -1.00
C VAL A 215 11.35 4.53 -2.09
N ASP A 216 11.75 5.17 -3.21
CA ASP A 216 10.85 5.46 -4.33
C ASP A 216 10.28 4.19 -4.96
N ARG A 217 11.12 3.17 -5.18
CA ARG A 217 10.67 1.88 -5.74
C ARG A 217 9.73 1.14 -4.79
N LEU A 218 10.04 1.15 -3.49
CA LEU A 218 9.16 0.53 -2.50
C LEU A 218 7.83 1.28 -2.41
N LEU A 219 7.81 2.61 -2.41
CA LEU A 219 6.56 3.40 -2.39
C LEU A 219 5.69 3.14 -3.62
N ARG A 220 6.30 3.11 -4.82
CA ARG A 220 5.58 2.75 -6.06
C ARG A 220 4.96 1.36 -5.96
N THR A 221 5.73 0.39 -5.46
CA THR A 221 5.24 -0.98 -5.27
C THR A 221 4.12 -1.04 -4.23
N THR A 222 4.26 -0.31 -3.13
CA THR A 222 3.27 -0.19 -2.04
C THR A 222 1.95 0.36 -2.57
N THR A 223 2.01 1.38 -3.43
CA THR A 223 0.87 1.98 -4.11
C THR A 223 0.12 0.96 -4.98
N VAL A 224 0.86 0.21 -5.82
CA VAL A 224 0.27 -0.83 -6.70
C VAL A 224 -0.37 -1.95 -5.88
N VAL A 225 0.34 -2.42 -4.85
CA VAL A 225 -0.15 -3.49 -3.96
C VAL A 225 -1.37 -3.05 -3.17
N GLY A 226 -1.33 -1.85 -2.59
CA GLY A 226 -2.46 -1.27 -1.87
C GLY A 226 -3.70 -1.15 -2.75
N ASN A 227 -3.56 -0.63 -3.98
CA ASN A 227 -4.68 -0.48 -4.90
C ASN A 227 -5.23 -1.84 -5.36
N GLY A 228 -4.35 -2.83 -5.61
CA GLY A 228 -4.77 -4.19 -5.95
C GLY A 228 -5.52 -4.87 -4.81
N LEU A 229 -5.06 -4.74 -3.56
CA LEU A 229 -5.77 -5.25 -2.39
C LEU A 229 -7.12 -4.54 -2.19
N TYR A 230 -7.15 -3.21 -2.32
CA TYR A 230 -8.36 -2.40 -2.20
C TYR A 230 -9.41 -2.80 -3.25
N GLY A 231 -9.01 -2.92 -4.52
CA GLY A 231 -9.89 -3.37 -5.61
C GLY A 231 -10.37 -4.81 -5.46
N MET A 232 -9.51 -5.71 -4.97
CA MET A 232 -9.88 -7.10 -4.72
C MET A 232 -10.91 -7.23 -3.59
N ILE A 233 -10.76 -6.45 -2.52
CA ILE A 233 -11.57 -6.56 -1.29
C ILE A 233 -12.84 -5.73 -1.38
N LEU A 234 -12.75 -4.45 -1.75
CA LEU A 234 -13.87 -3.51 -1.75
C LEU A 234 -14.59 -3.40 -3.09
N ARG A 235 -14.06 -4.05 -4.14
CA ARG A 235 -14.62 -4.06 -5.51
C ARG A 235 -14.57 -2.69 -6.22
N SER A 236 -13.82 -1.73 -5.68
CA SER A 236 -13.63 -0.40 -6.25
C SER A 236 -12.15 -0.15 -6.52
N GLY A 237 -11.81 0.40 -7.68
CA GLY A 237 -10.48 0.95 -7.91
C GLY A 237 -10.36 2.33 -7.28
N PHE A 238 -9.16 2.73 -6.89
CA PHE A 238 -8.90 4.09 -6.44
C PHE A 238 -7.94 4.80 -7.40
N ALA A 239 -8.23 6.07 -7.70
CA ALA A 239 -7.41 6.91 -8.55
C ALA A 239 -6.20 7.48 -7.78
N ILE A 240 -5.26 6.60 -7.41
CA ILE A 240 -4.10 7.01 -6.60
C ILE A 240 -3.23 8.04 -7.30
N GLU A 241 -3.14 7.96 -8.62
CA GLU A 241 -2.37 8.94 -9.40
C GLU A 241 -2.97 10.34 -9.29
N ASP A 242 -4.31 10.46 -9.21
CA ASP A 242 -4.96 11.76 -8.99
C ASP A 242 -4.68 12.29 -7.59
N SER A 243 -4.69 11.43 -6.57
CA SER A 243 -4.30 11.82 -5.21
C SER A 243 -2.84 12.25 -5.11
N ARG A 244 -1.93 11.58 -5.82
CA ARG A 244 -0.52 11.99 -5.90
C ARG A 244 -0.35 13.30 -6.65
N ARG A 245 -1.06 13.48 -7.76
CA ARG A 245 -1.07 14.73 -8.53
C ARG A 245 -1.59 15.89 -7.68
N TYR A 246 -2.66 15.67 -6.93
CA TYR A 246 -3.20 16.66 -6.00
C TYR A 246 -2.19 17.00 -4.89
N ALA A 247 -1.62 15.98 -4.24
CA ALA A 247 -0.59 16.18 -3.21
C ALA A 247 0.62 16.96 -3.74
N ARG A 248 1.06 16.68 -4.98
CA ARG A 248 2.12 17.42 -5.65
C ARG A 248 1.75 18.89 -5.84
N ARG A 249 0.55 19.19 -6.35
CA ARG A 249 0.09 20.58 -6.53
C ARG A 249 0.03 21.35 -5.20
N CYS A 250 -0.49 20.73 -4.14
CA CYS A 250 -0.51 21.34 -2.80
C CYS A 250 0.91 21.62 -2.30
N THR A 251 1.81 20.65 -2.47
CA THR A 251 3.23 20.77 -2.10
C THR A 251 3.91 21.90 -2.87
N GLU A 252 3.72 21.95 -4.20
CA GLU A 252 4.29 22.98 -5.06
C GLU A 252 3.72 24.37 -4.74
N SER A 253 2.42 24.46 -4.42
CA SER A 253 1.79 25.71 -4.02
C SER A 253 2.34 26.23 -2.69
N LEU A 254 2.59 25.35 -1.71
CA LEU A 254 3.17 25.76 -0.42
C LEU A 254 4.66 26.12 -0.56
N TRP A 255 5.48 25.15 -1.00
CA TRP A 255 6.93 25.30 -0.98
C TRP A 255 7.46 26.12 -2.16
N GLY A 256 6.71 26.19 -3.26
CA GLY A 256 7.03 27.06 -4.39
C GLY A 256 6.97 28.54 -4.01
N ASN A 257 6.08 28.90 -3.08
CA ASN A 257 5.91 30.27 -2.60
C ASN A 257 6.63 30.54 -1.26
N CYS A 258 7.33 29.54 -0.71
CA CYS A 258 8.05 29.69 0.56
C CYS A 258 9.39 30.41 0.35
N THR A 259 9.60 31.50 1.09
CA THR A 259 10.89 32.21 1.18
C THR A 259 11.42 32.19 2.62
N MET A 260 12.71 31.88 2.79
CA MET A 260 13.40 31.99 4.08
C MET A 260 14.12 33.34 4.12
N GLY A 261 13.62 34.25 4.96
CA GLY A 261 14.21 35.58 5.15
C GLY A 261 15.26 35.60 6.28
N ALA A 262 16.09 36.63 6.28
CA ALA A 262 16.89 36.97 7.45
C ALA A 262 15.96 37.47 8.57
N ILE A 263 16.22 37.02 9.81
CA ILE A 263 15.61 37.62 11.00
C ILE A 263 16.68 38.53 11.59
N ASP A 264 16.44 39.84 11.54
CA ASP A 264 17.27 40.82 12.24
C ASP A 264 16.91 40.72 13.73
N TYR A 265 17.89 40.34 14.55
CA TYR A 265 17.78 40.27 16.02
C TYR A 265 18.38 41.51 16.66
#